data_AF-A0A8C4NL97-F1
#
_entry.id   AF-A0A8C4NL97-F1
#
_cell.length_a   1.000
_cell.length_b   1.000
_cell.length_c   1.000
_cell.angle_alpha   90.00
_cell.angle_beta   90.00
_cell.angle_gamma   90.00
#
_symmetry.space_group_name_H-M   'P 1'
#
loop_
_entity.id
_entity.type
_entity.pdbx_description
1 polymer ?
#
loop_
_entity_poly.entity_id
_entity_poly.type
_entity_poly.pdbx_seq_one_letter_code
_entity_poly.pdbx_strand_id
1 'polypeptide(L)'
;MTVLLEQGEAYIPIQQLWVVYDEKGRFERTALALEHIRFFSNHIWRDWDIEDDEDDYDYFVRSGDPRLRLHYDILEGRLPSGLVSEYSQLLKACQDKYSQFVALRRELQDAATKDSVEEVEDPEPDPDSIVEGVHLDNEIKALKQKLKMLEDPVLRYVLGYQTSSGQPVVHAKGPREDCETLTHIVSEDPINVHTLKSVLEMLHQRGHDWSMLFHRDIHSALDACYEGDTVLLCPGRYVEDASLSIAESIQFEGFGLPDDVVIEKSGRGDMFVQCSADMISMSNIKFVQHDTVEGILVVLRGQTVLQNCVLQCETSGVTVRPNAHLQMKNCDLCGAKGSGLEVYPGSACVLAGNNIHHCREGILIKDFMASMYDVPKLNMTNNLLHSNELYGVTLVKPQHLEAKLEPGNPKMVEKKPIEDKGLHSSDMEDSNYVGRATHKECISLEPEEAITAELLSASQLKFKEKVVQKKMVSEVGYATTPPVCVATERAMSREKDDGQKDQTDHRGASINLV
;
A
#
# COMPACT_ATOMS: atom_id res chain seq x y z
N MET A 1 -30.91 41.72 -6.19
CA MET A 1 -30.76 40.27 -5.99
C MET A 1 -31.92 39.66 -5.19
N THR A 2 -32.48 40.37 -4.20
CA THR A 2 -33.72 39.99 -3.48
C THR A 2 -34.93 39.77 -4.39
N VAL A 3 -35.08 40.56 -5.45
CA VAL A 3 -36.19 40.44 -6.42
C VAL A 3 -36.13 39.16 -7.26
N LEU A 4 -34.97 38.50 -7.37
CA LEU A 4 -34.79 37.27 -8.18
C LEU A 4 -35.19 36.00 -7.44
N LEU A 5 -35.18 36.00 -6.11
CA LEU A 5 -35.59 34.85 -5.28
C LEU A 5 -37.09 34.91 -4.92
N GLU A 6 -37.72 36.09 -5.00
CA GLU A 6 -39.13 36.28 -4.63
C GLU A 6 -40.11 35.91 -5.76
N GLN A 7 -39.63 35.64 -6.99
CA GLN A 7 -40.50 35.36 -8.16
C GLN A 7 -40.50 33.91 -8.65
N GLY A 8 -39.82 33.01 -7.94
CA GLY A 8 -39.97 31.58 -8.18
C GLY A 8 -39.42 30.82 -6.98
N GLU A 9 -40.09 29.74 -6.60
CA GLU A 9 -39.52 28.68 -5.76
C GLU A 9 -38.34 28.04 -6.51
N ALA A 10 -37.26 28.79 -6.70
CA ALA A 10 -36.06 28.33 -7.36
C ALA A 10 -35.28 27.53 -6.32
N TYR A 11 -35.47 26.21 -6.33
CA TYR A 11 -34.63 25.27 -5.61
C TYR A 11 -33.24 25.29 -6.25
N ILE A 12 -32.28 25.91 -5.57
CA ILE A 12 -30.87 25.91 -5.98
C ILE A 12 -30.18 24.81 -5.16
N PRO A 13 -29.45 23.87 -5.80
CA PRO A 13 -28.63 22.91 -5.08
C PRO A 13 -27.67 23.61 -4.13
N ILE A 14 -27.57 23.12 -2.90
CA ILE A 14 -26.74 23.74 -1.86
C ILE A 14 -25.27 23.88 -2.29
N GLN A 15 -24.79 23.01 -3.18
CA GLN A 15 -23.43 23.05 -3.73
C GLN A 15 -23.16 24.25 -4.64
N GLN A 16 -24.21 24.91 -5.17
CA GLN A 16 -24.12 26.07 -6.05
C GLN A 16 -24.13 27.40 -5.29
N LEU A 17 -24.30 27.37 -3.98
CA LEU A 17 -24.24 28.56 -3.13
C LEU A 17 -22.77 28.95 -2.90
N TRP A 18 -22.45 30.22 -3.17
CA TRP A 18 -21.13 30.79 -2.92
C TRP A 18 -21.18 31.79 -1.78
N VAL A 19 -20.18 31.70 -0.89
CA VAL A 19 -20.03 32.64 0.21
C VAL A 19 -19.36 33.92 -0.29
N VAL A 20 -19.94 35.07 0.06
CA VAL A 20 -19.32 36.38 -0.14
C VAL A 20 -18.85 36.92 1.20
N TYR A 21 -17.64 37.48 1.24
CA TYR A 21 -17.05 38.07 2.45
C TYR A 21 -17.89 39.24 2.98
N ASP A 22 -18.24 39.22 4.28
CA ASP A 22 -18.89 40.32 5.01
C ASP A 22 -17.96 40.71 6.18
N GLU A 23 -17.50 41.97 6.21
CA GLU A 23 -16.65 42.53 7.27
C GLU A 23 -17.26 42.38 8.68
N LYS A 24 -18.58 42.19 8.78
CA LYS A 24 -19.29 42.01 10.06
C LYS A 24 -19.30 40.58 10.58
N GLY A 25 -18.83 39.60 9.81
CA GLY A 25 -18.71 38.19 10.22
C GLY A 25 -20.01 37.47 10.58
N ARG A 26 -21.18 38.08 10.31
CA ARG A 26 -22.48 37.62 10.83
C ARG A 26 -22.89 36.21 10.38
N PHE A 27 -22.37 35.76 9.24
CA PHE A 27 -22.69 34.47 8.64
C PHE A 27 -21.48 33.55 8.51
N GLU A 28 -20.38 33.81 9.22
CA GLU A 28 -19.16 32.99 9.15
C GLU A 28 -19.42 31.50 9.41
N ARG A 29 -20.29 31.18 10.37
CA ARG A 29 -20.65 29.77 10.65
C ARG A 29 -21.43 29.13 9.52
N THR A 30 -22.35 29.87 8.91
CA THR A 30 -23.13 29.41 7.75
C THR A 30 -22.23 29.23 6.54
N ALA A 31 -21.31 30.18 6.32
CA ALA A 31 -20.30 30.10 5.29
C ALA A 31 -19.43 28.84 5.44
N LEU A 32 -18.89 28.62 6.64
CA LEU A 32 -18.07 27.44 6.92
C LEU A 32 -18.85 26.14 6.73
N ALA A 33 -20.11 26.09 7.15
CA ALA A 33 -20.97 24.94 6.94
C ALA A 33 -21.22 24.66 5.45
N LEU A 34 -21.45 25.70 4.64
CA LEU A 34 -21.59 25.56 3.19
C LEU A 34 -20.31 25.01 2.56
N GLU A 35 -19.14 25.50 2.96
CA GLU A 35 -17.86 24.97 2.48
C GLU A 35 -17.64 23.51 2.89
N HIS A 36 -17.99 23.10 4.11
CA HIS A 36 -17.93 21.70 4.51
C HIS A 36 -18.87 20.81 3.69
N ILE A 37 -20.10 21.27 3.41
CA ILE A 37 -21.06 20.52 2.59
C ILE A 37 -20.53 20.38 1.16
N ARG A 38 -19.98 21.46 0.58
CA ARG A 38 -19.37 21.43 -0.76
C ARG A 38 -18.18 20.48 -0.81
N PHE A 39 -17.29 20.56 0.18
CA PHE A 39 -16.16 19.65 0.30
C PHE A 39 -16.62 18.19 0.36
N PHE A 40 -17.60 17.90 1.22
CA PHE A 40 -18.14 16.56 1.38
C PHE A 40 -18.75 16.04 0.08
N SER A 41 -19.61 16.82 -0.58
CA SER A 41 -20.24 16.43 -1.85
C SER A 41 -19.22 16.22 -2.98
N ASN A 42 -18.18 17.06 -3.07
CA ASN A 42 -17.24 17.04 -4.19
C ASN A 42 -16.12 16.01 -4.03
N HIS A 43 -15.69 15.74 -2.79
CA HIS A 43 -14.46 14.97 -2.55
C HIS A 43 -14.71 13.66 -1.81
N ILE A 44 -15.74 13.58 -0.95
CA ILE A 44 -15.97 12.42 -0.09
C ILE A 44 -17.14 11.56 -0.57
N TRP A 45 -18.29 12.17 -0.81
CA TRP A 45 -19.53 11.49 -1.19
C TRP A 45 -19.48 10.91 -2.60
N ARG A 46 -20.14 9.77 -2.80
CA ARG A 46 -20.37 9.14 -4.11
C ARG A 46 -21.83 8.73 -4.25
N ASP A 47 -22.36 8.76 -5.47
CA ASP A 47 -23.80 8.49 -5.71
C ASP A 47 -24.21 7.06 -5.32
N TRP A 48 -23.28 6.12 -5.41
CA TRP A 48 -23.48 4.72 -5.03
C TRP A 48 -23.23 4.43 -3.54
N ASP A 49 -22.88 5.43 -2.72
CA ASP A 49 -22.72 5.22 -1.28
C ASP A 49 -24.07 4.96 -0.59
N ILE A 50 -25.18 5.46 -1.16
CA ILE A 50 -26.56 5.28 -0.65
C ILE A 50 -26.99 3.80 -0.71
N GLU A 51 -26.58 3.10 -1.78
CA GLU A 51 -26.97 1.71 -2.00
C GLU A 51 -26.15 0.73 -1.14
N ASP A 52 -25.01 1.18 -0.61
CA ASP A 52 -24.17 0.40 0.29
C ASP A 52 -24.63 0.56 1.77
N ASP A 53 -25.74 1.25 2.09
CA ASP A 53 -26.24 1.48 3.47
C ASP A 53 -26.93 0.26 4.13
N GLU A 54 -26.88 -0.92 3.52
CA GLU A 54 -27.46 -2.17 4.08
C GLU A 54 -26.55 -2.85 5.13
N ASP A 55 -25.31 -2.37 5.29
CA ASP A 55 -24.37 -2.86 6.29
C ASP A 55 -24.55 -2.16 7.65
N ASP A 56 -24.54 -2.90 8.78
CA ASP A 56 -24.53 -2.37 10.17
C ASP A 56 -23.28 -1.51 10.51
N TYR A 57 -22.43 -1.17 9.54
CA TYR A 57 -21.16 -0.49 9.72
C TYR A 57 -21.26 1.02 9.49
N ASP A 58 -20.58 1.79 10.34
CA ASP A 58 -20.49 3.25 10.25
C ASP A 58 -19.87 3.71 8.91
N TYR A 59 -20.65 4.48 8.13
CA TYR A 59 -20.23 5.13 6.88
C TYR A 59 -18.90 5.87 7.04
N PHE A 60 -18.70 6.56 8.16
CA PHE A 60 -17.51 7.36 8.38
C PHE A 60 -16.26 6.47 8.44
N VAL A 61 -16.33 5.33 9.12
CA VAL A 61 -15.21 4.38 9.20
C VAL A 61 -14.95 3.70 7.86
N ARG A 62 -16.01 3.33 7.15
CA ARG A 62 -15.92 2.59 5.88
C ARG A 62 -15.40 3.44 4.73
N SER A 63 -15.87 4.67 4.61
CA SER A 63 -15.71 5.50 3.41
C SER A 63 -15.28 6.92 3.71
N GLY A 64 -15.79 7.53 4.78
CA GLY A 64 -15.48 8.92 5.15
C GLY A 64 -14.01 9.15 5.49
N ASP A 65 -13.48 8.47 6.50
CA ASP A 65 -12.10 8.61 6.98
C ASP A 65 -11.06 8.21 5.92
N PRO A 66 -11.18 7.07 5.21
CA PRO A 66 -10.23 6.70 4.15
C PRO A 66 -10.15 7.76 3.03
N ARG A 67 -11.30 8.23 2.52
CA ARG A 67 -11.34 9.25 1.45
C ARG A 67 -10.86 10.61 1.92
N LEU A 68 -11.12 10.98 3.19
CA LEU A 68 -10.61 12.21 3.78
C LEU A 68 -9.08 12.20 3.86
N ARG A 69 -8.50 11.10 4.34
CA ARG A 69 -7.05 10.91 4.39
C ARG A 69 -6.44 10.93 3.00
N LEU A 70 -7.03 10.20 2.05
CA LEU A 70 -6.62 10.21 0.65
C LEU A 70 -6.60 11.64 0.09
N HIS A 71 -7.63 12.44 0.35
CA HIS A 71 -7.71 13.82 -0.12
C HIS A 71 -6.55 14.68 0.42
N TYR A 72 -6.27 14.62 1.72
CA TYR A 72 -5.16 15.36 2.31
C TYR A 72 -3.80 14.86 1.83
N ASP A 73 -3.62 13.55 1.65
CA ASP A 73 -2.38 13.00 1.10
C ASP A 73 -2.14 13.47 -0.34
N ILE A 74 -3.20 13.63 -1.16
CA ILE A 74 -3.11 14.22 -2.50
C ILE A 74 -2.77 15.71 -2.41
N LEU A 75 -3.48 16.49 -1.57
CA LEU A 75 -3.26 17.92 -1.42
C LEU A 75 -1.84 18.25 -0.94
N GLU A 76 -1.31 17.44 -0.03
CA GLU A 76 0.02 17.62 0.53
C GLU A 76 1.13 17.01 -0.36
N GLY A 77 0.77 16.37 -1.48
CA GLY A 77 1.75 15.77 -2.40
C GLY A 77 2.49 14.57 -1.81
N ARG A 78 1.85 13.80 -0.93
CA ARG A 78 2.42 12.60 -0.29
C ARG A 78 2.27 11.33 -1.14
N LEU A 79 1.59 11.42 -2.29
CA LEU A 79 1.32 10.29 -3.19
C LEU A 79 1.94 10.54 -4.56
N PRO A 80 2.46 9.49 -5.23
CA PRO A 80 2.98 9.61 -6.58
C PRO A 80 1.92 10.12 -7.54
N SER A 81 2.33 10.98 -8.48
CA SER A 81 1.46 11.53 -9.51
C SER A 81 0.76 10.45 -10.35
N GLY A 82 1.45 9.34 -10.62
CA GLY A 82 0.87 8.19 -11.32
C GLY A 82 -0.30 7.55 -10.55
N LEU A 83 -0.19 7.45 -9.23
CA LEU A 83 -1.24 6.87 -8.36
C LEU A 83 -2.45 7.80 -8.30
N VAL A 84 -2.21 9.11 -8.19
CA VAL A 84 -3.28 10.11 -8.20
C VAL A 84 -4.03 10.10 -9.55
N SER A 85 -3.29 9.97 -10.64
CA SER A 85 -3.86 9.86 -11.99
C SER A 85 -4.69 8.58 -12.14
N GLU A 86 -4.16 7.43 -11.70
CA GLU A 86 -4.86 6.14 -11.72
C GLU A 86 -6.15 6.20 -10.90
N TYR A 87 -6.10 6.73 -9.67
CA TYR A 87 -7.28 6.92 -8.83
C TYR A 87 -8.33 7.78 -9.53
N SER A 88 -7.92 8.91 -10.11
CA SER A 88 -8.82 9.84 -10.81
C SER A 88 -9.47 9.19 -12.03
N GLN A 89 -8.72 8.38 -12.78
CA GLN A 89 -9.23 7.64 -13.94
C GLN A 89 -10.21 6.54 -13.52
N LEU A 90 -9.88 5.76 -12.49
CA LEU A 90 -10.76 4.72 -11.93
C LEU A 90 -12.05 5.32 -11.39
N LEU A 91 -11.96 6.44 -10.68
CA LEU A 91 -13.11 7.13 -10.12
C LEU A 91 -14.05 7.59 -11.25
N LYS A 92 -13.49 8.22 -12.28
CA LYS A 92 -14.26 8.66 -13.45
C LYS A 92 -14.89 7.49 -14.20
N ALA A 93 -14.13 6.42 -14.44
CA ALA A 93 -14.65 5.22 -15.09
C ALA A 93 -15.81 4.59 -14.30
N CYS A 94 -15.70 4.56 -12.96
CA CYS A 94 -16.75 4.07 -12.09
C CYS A 94 -18.01 4.97 -12.17
N GLN A 95 -17.84 6.29 -12.15
CA GLN A 95 -18.94 7.25 -12.31
C GLN A 95 -19.66 7.12 -13.67
N ASP A 96 -18.89 6.98 -14.76
CA ASP A 96 -19.45 6.84 -16.11
C ASP A 96 -20.26 5.52 -16.22
N LYS A 97 -19.73 4.42 -15.68
CA LYS A 97 -20.39 3.11 -15.67
C LYS A 97 -21.62 3.09 -14.76
N TYR A 98 -21.52 3.70 -13.59
CA TYR A 98 -22.66 3.83 -12.67
C TYR A 98 -23.79 4.66 -13.29
N SER A 99 -23.46 5.74 -14.01
CA SER A 99 -24.45 6.56 -14.73
C SER A 99 -25.17 5.76 -15.83
N GLN A 100 -24.43 4.91 -16.57
CA GLN A 100 -25.02 4.00 -17.57
C GLN A 100 -25.95 2.98 -16.90
N PHE A 101 -25.53 2.41 -15.77
CA PHE A 101 -26.34 1.47 -15.01
C PHE A 101 -27.64 2.10 -14.49
N VAL A 102 -27.58 3.30 -13.92
CA VAL A 102 -28.77 4.03 -13.46
C VAL A 102 -29.70 4.38 -14.62
N ALA A 103 -29.16 4.77 -15.77
CA ALA A 103 -29.96 5.04 -16.97
C ALA A 103 -30.69 3.79 -17.46
N LEU A 104 -29.97 2.66 -17.59
CA LEU A 104 -30.54 1.37 -17.99
C LEU A 104 -31.60 0.88 -17.00
N ARG A 105 -31.32 1.00 -15.70
CA ARG A 105 -32.29 0.66 -14.63
C ARG A 105 -33.57 1.49 -14.76
N ARG A 106 -33.45 2.78 -15.05
CA ARG A 106 -34.60 3.66 -15.27
C ARG A 106 -35.36 3.29 -16.53
N GLU A 107 -34.68 2.93 -17.61
CA GLU A 107 -35.31 2.48 -18.85
C GLU A 107 -36.12 1.20 -18.64
N LEU A 108 -35.56 0.22 -17.92
CA LEU A 108 -36.26 -1.02 -17.55
C LEU A 108 -37.48 -0.74 -16.66
N GLN A 109 -37.36 0.18 -15.70
CA GLN A 109 -38.47 0.55 -14.81
C GLN A 109 -39.58 1.35 -15.52
N ASP A 110 -39.20 2.22 -16.47
CA ASP A 110 -40.13 2.96 -17.32
C ASP A 110 -40.84 2.03 -18.32
N ALA A 111 -40.16 0.99 -18.82
CA ALA A 111 -40.76 -0.03 -19.67
C ALA A 111 -41.78 -0.88 -18.90
N ALA A 112 -41.49 -1.23 -17.65
CA ALA A 112 -42.40 -1.97 -16.78
C ALA A 112 -43.67 -1.18 -16.37
N THR A 113 -43.65 0.16 -16.44
CA THR A 113 -44.75 1.02 -15.96
C THR A 113 -45.64 1.58 -17.07
N LYS A 114 -45.23 1.54 -18.34
CA LYS A 114 -45.92 2.22 -19.46
C LYS A 114 -47.08 1.47 -20.13
N ASP A 115 -47.37 0.22 -19.79
CA ASP A 115 -48.46 -0.56 -20.41
C ASP A 115 -49.62 -0.92 -19.47
N SER A 116 -50.07 0.04 -18.65
CA SER A 116 -51.23 -0.16 -17.75
C SER A 116 -52.61 0.14 -18.38
N VAL A 117 -52.81 -0.04 -19.70
CA VAL A 117 -54.15 0.18 -20.30
C VAL A 117 -54.71 -0.88 -21.26
N GLU A 118 -54.00 -1.94 -21.62
CA GLU A 118 -54.64 -3.10 -22.26
C GLU A 118 -54.08 -4.41 -21.68
N GLU A 119 -54.98 -5.29 -21.24
CA GLU A 119 -54.67 -6.63 -20.72
C GLU A 119 -53.92 -7.45 -21.77
N VAL A 120 -52.59 -7.38 -21.77
CA VAL A 120 -51.67 -8.31 -22.44
C VAL A 120 -50.54 -8.63 -21.46
N GLU A 121 -50.12 -9.88 -21.49
CA GLU A 121 -49.14 -10.56 -20.62
C GLU A 121 -47.96 -9.67 -20.20
N ASP A 122 -47.56 -9.80 -18.92
CA ASP A 122 -46.44 -9.10 -18.27
C ASP A 122 -45.31 -8.78 -19.26
N PRO A 123 -44.98 -7.50 -19.52
CA PRO A 123 -43.91 -7.15 -20.45
C PRO A 123 -42.59 -7.64 -19.84
N GLU A 124 -42.12 -8.80 -20.31
CA GLU A 124 -40.82 -9.32 -19.92
C GLU A 124 -39.74 -8.33 -20.40
N PRO A 125 -38.87 -7.86 -19.50
CA PRO A 125 -37.76 -7.01 -19.90
C PRO A 125 -36.91 -7.72 -20.96
N ASP A 126 -36.41 -6.96 -21.93
CA ASP A 126 -35.57 -7.50 -23.00
C ASP A 126 -34.37 -8.25 -22.39
N PRO A 127 -34.20 -9.56 -22.67
CA PRO A 127 -33.14 -10.37 -22.06
C PRO A 127 -31.74 -9.81 -22.33
N ASP A 128 -31.53 -9.14 -23.47
CA ASP A 128 -30.25 -8.50 -23.78
C ASP A 128 -29.95 -7.31 -22.84
N SER A 129 -30.97 -6.52 -22.51
CA SER A 129 -30.85 -5.38 -21.58
C SER A 129 -30.59 -5.83 -20.14
N ILE A 130 -31.17 -6.97 -19.72
CA ILE A 130 -30.89 -7.57 -18.40
C ILE A 130 -29.44 -8.04 -18.32
N VAL A 131 -28.96 -8.74 -19.36
CA VAL A 131 -27.58 -9.21 -19.43
C VAL A 131 -26.60 -8.04 -19.41
N GLU A 132 -26.90 -6.95 -20.12
CA GLU A 132 -26.11 -5.71 -20.07
C GLU A 132 -26.08 -5.11 -18.66
N GLY A 133 -27.21 -5.09 -17.95
CA GLY A 133 -27.28 -4.65 -16.55
C GLY A 133 -26.40 -5.46 -15.61
N VAL A 134 -26.40 -6.78 -15.74
CA VAL A 134 -25.53 -7.69 -14.95
C VAL A 134 -24.05 -7.46 -15.29
N HIS A 135 -23.74 -7.22 -16.57
CA HIS A 135 -22.36 -6.91 -16.98
C HIS A 135 -21.87 -5.60 -16.36
N LEU A 136 -22.68 -4.55 -16.42
CA LEU A 136 -22.37 -3.25 -15.81
C LEU A 136 -22.20 -3.36 -14.29
N ASP A 137 -23.06 -4.10 -13.59
CA ASP A 137 -22.94 -4.33 -12.15
C ASP A 137 -21.60 -5.02 -11.78
N ASN A 138 -21.21 -6.05 -12.53
CA ASN A 138 -19.93 -6.73 -12.31
C ASN A 138 -18.73 -5.80 -12.55
N GLU A 139 -18.77 -4.97 -13.60
CA GLU A 139 -17.74 -3.96 -13.86
C GLU A 139 -17.67 -2.91 -12.74
N ILE A 140 -18.82 -2.40 -12.29
CA ILE A 140 -18.91 -1.43 -11.19
C ILE A 140 -18.35 -2.03 -9.90
N LYS A 141 -18.71 -3.28 -9.55
CA LYS A 141 -18.18 -3.98 -8.38
C LYS A 141 -16.67 -4.12 -8.43
N ALA A 142 -16.11 -4.50 -9.58
CA ALA A 142 -14.66 -4.60 -9.77
C ALA A 142 -13.97 -3.23 -9.63
N LEU A 143 -14.56 -2.16 -10.17
CA LEU A 143 -14.04 -0.79 -10.05
C LEU A 143 -14.13 -0.27 -8.61
N LYS A 144 -15.27 -0.45 -7.93
CA LYS A 144 -15.47 -0.10 -6.52
C LYS A 144 -14.43 -0.81 -5.63
N GLN A 145 -14.16 -2.08 -5.89
CA GLN A 145 -13.16 -2.83 -5.13
C GLN A 145 -11.76 -2.23 -5.28
N LYS A 146 -11.34 -1.89 -6.52
CA LYS A 146 -10.05 -1.21 -6.77
C LYS A 146 -9.98 0.16 -6.10
N LEU A 147 -11.06 0.95 -6.15
CA LEU A 147 -11.13 2.23 -5.45
C LEU A 147 -10.98 2.06 -3.94
N LYS A 148 -11.67 1.09 -3.34
CA LYS A 148 -11.52 0.78 -1.90
C LYS A 148 -10.07 0.43 -1.53
N MET A 149 -9.34 -0.28 -2.40
CA MET A 149 -7.92 -0.57 -2.17
C MET A 149 -7.03 0.67 -2.23
N LEU A 150 -7.32 1.63 -3.11
CA LEU A 150 -6.56 2.89 -3.22
C LEU A 150 -6.97 3.93 -2.16
N GLU A 151 -8.18 3.84 -1.63
CA GLU A 151 -8.67 4.70 -0.54
C GLU A 151 -8.15 4.25 0.82
N ASP A 152 -8.00 2.94 1.03
CA ASP A 152 -7.38 2.39 2.23
C ASP A 152 -5.88 2.74 2.26
N PRO A 153 -5.39 3.46 3.29
CA PRO A 153 -3.99 3.88 3.34
C PRO A 153 -3.01 2.70 3.28
N VAL A 154 -3.31 1.60 3.98
CA VAL A 154 -2.42 0.43 4.10
C VAL A 154 -2.34 -0.30 2.77
N LEU A 155 -3.48 -0.57 2.14
CA LEU A 155 -3.57 -1.24 0.84
C LEU A 155 -2.96 -0.37 -0.26
N ARG A 156 -3.20 0.94 -0.25
CA ARG A 156 -2.57 1.89 -1.19
C ARG A 156 -1.05 1.83 -1.11
N TYR A 157 -0.48 1.74 0.10
CA TYR A 157 0.98 1.66 0.27
C TYR A 157 1.61 0.38 -0.28
N VAL A 158 0.91 -0.75 -0.27
CA VAL A 158 1.45 -2.04 -0.75
C VAL A 158 1.10 -2.32 -2.20
N LEU A 159 -0.14 -2.06 -2.61
CA LEU A 159 -0.66 -2.41 -3.93
C LEU A 159 -0.52 -1.26 -4.94
N GLY A 160 -0.79 -0.02 -4.52
CA GLY A 160 -0.76 1.13 -5.43
C GLY A 160 0.62 1.36 -6.05
N TYR A 161 1.69 1.15 -5.28
CA TYR A 161 3.04 1.35 -5.79
C TYR A 161 3.57 0.24 -6.70
N GLN A 162 2.85 -0.88 -6.85
CA GLN A 162 3.18 -1.92 -7.82
C GLN A 162 2.67 -1.58 -9.23
N THR A 163 1.59 -0.81 -9.34
CA THR A 163 0.88 -0.53 -10.60
C THR A 163 1.02 0.92 -11.06
N SER A 164 1.20 1.86 -10.13
CA SER A 164 1.10 3.28 -10.41
C SER A 164 2.42 3.97 -10.81
N SER A 165 3.49 3.22 -11.14
CA SER A 165 4.74 3.89 -11.53
C SER A 165 4.55 4.75 -12.77
N GLY A 166 3.58 4.45 -13.66
CA GLY A 166 3.22 5.25 -14.87
C GLY A 166 4.37 5.48 -15.86
N GLN A 167 5.59 5.18 -15.45
CA GLN A 167 6.85 5.17 -16.14
C GLN A 167 6.95 3.81 -16.82
N PRO A 168 7.34 3.77 -18.10
CA PRO A 168 7.62 2.50 -18.75
C PRO A 168 8.62 1.74 -17.89
N VAL A 169 8.27 0.51 -17.51
CA VAL A 169 9.22 -0.39 -16.86
C VAL A 169 10.37 -0.54 -17.84
N VAL A 170 11.50 0.12 -17.56
CA VAL A 170 12.69 -0.04 -18.37
C VAL A 170 13.10 -1.49 -18.20
N HIS A 171 12.94 -2.27 -19.27
CA HIS A 171 13.32 -3.66 -19.27
C HIS A 171 14.83 -3.74 -19.46
N ALA A 172 15.47 -4.65 -18.72
CA ALA A 172 16.87 -4.96 -18.94
C ALA A 172 17.06 -5.43 -20.39
N LYS A 173 18.04 -4.85 -21.08
CA LYS A 173 18.56 -5.28 -22.37
C LYS A 173 19.25 -6.63 -22.25
N GLY A 174 19.73 -6.96 -21.05
CA GLY A 174 20.46 -8.19 -20.76
C GLY A 174 21.93 -8.09 -21.16
N PRO A 175 22.62 -9.23 -21.32
CA PRO A 175 24.03 -9.25 -21.67
C PRO A 175 24.26 -8.77 -23.11
N ARG A 176 25.40 -8.12 -23.33
CA ARG A 176 25.86 -7.68 -24.66
C ARG A 176 26.10 -8.88 -25.58
N GLU A 177 25.85 -8.73 -26.89
CA GLU A 177 25.99 -9.82 -27.88
C GLU A 177 27.41 -10.40 -27.97
N ASP A 178 28.43 -9.60 -27.68
CA ASP A 178 29.85 -9.97 -27.64
C ASP A 178 30.31 -10.45 -26.24
N CYS A 179 29.42 -10.43 -25.24
CA CYS A 179 29.70 -10.71 -23.83
C CYS A 179 30.84 -9.87 -23.21
N GLU A 180 31.22 -8.73 -23.81
CA GLU A 180 32.22 -7.83 -23.24
C GLU A 180 31.56 -6.81 -22.31
N THR A 181 32.16 -6.61 -21.13
CA THR A 181 31.76 -5.60 -20.15
C THR A 181 32.49 -4.29 -20.40
N LEU A 182 31.75 -3.17 -20.42
CA LEU A 182 32.30 -1.84 -20.66
C LEU A 182 32.33 -1.00 -19.38
N THR A 183 33.31 -0.11 -19.31
CA THR A 183 33.35 0.95 -18.29
C THR A 183 32.91 2.29 -18.88
N HIS A 184 31.77 2.79 -18.41
CA HIS A 184 31.20 4.07 -18.79
C HIS A 184 31.71 5.15 -17.83
N ILE A 185 32.61 6.02 -18.29
CA ILE A 185 33.06 7.19 -17.53
C ILE A 185 32.10 8.34 -17.76
N VAL A 186 31.56 8.90 -16.68
CA VAL A 186 30.67 10.06 -16.73
C VAL A 186 31.35 11.26 -16.09
N SER A 187 31.35 12.39 -16.78
CA SER A 187 31.83 13.67 -16.26
C SER A 187 31.07 14.82 -16.90
N GLU A 188 30.41 15.63 -16.09
CA GLU A 188 29.73 16.85 -16.56
C GLU A 188 30.78 17.92 -16.93
N ASP A 189 31.76 18.11 -16.06
CA ASP A 189 32.86 19.04 -16.26
C ASP A 189 34.04 18.43 -17.05
N PRO A 190 34.88 19.25 -17.70
CA PRO A 190 36.08 18.78 -18.37
C PRO A 190 37.03 18.06 -17.40
N ILE A 191 37.31 16.78 -17.68
CA ILE A 191 38.23 15.96 -16.86
C ILE A 191 39.65 16.51 -16.98
N ASN A 192 40.28 16.80 -15.85
CA ASN A 192 41.68 17.19 -15.81
C ASN A 192 42.60 15.97 -16.04
N VAL A 193 43.81 16.21 -16.56
CA VAL A 193 44.77 15.14 -16.91
C VAL A 193 45.15 14.29 -15.69
N HIS A 194 45.18 14.88 -14.48
CA HIS A 194 45.51 14.16 -13.26
C HIS A 194 44.43 13.15 -12.88
N THR A 195 43.16 13.56 -12.84
CA THR A 195 41.99 12.71 -12.57
C THR A 195 41.91 11.60 -13.60
N LEU A 196 42.08 11.92 -14.90
CA LEU A 196 42.11 10.89 -15.94
C LEU A 196 43.23 9.88 -15.68
N LYS A 197 44.44 10.34 -15.33
CA LYS A 197 45.55 9.46 -15.02
C LYS A 197 45.26 8.58 -13.79
N SER A 198 44.69 9.12 -12.73
CA SER A 198 44.34 8.37 -11.52
C SER A 198 43.23 7.34 -11.79
N VAL A 199 42.23 7.68 -12.61
CA VAL A 199 41.19 6.74 -13.05
C VAL A 199 41.82 5.59 -13.83
N LEU A 200 42.70 5.89 -14.80
CA LEU A 200 43.40 4.86 -15.58
C LEU A 200 44.29 3.98 -14.70
N GLU A 201 45.00 4.55 -13.73
CA GLU A 201 45.81 3.79 -12.77
C GLU A 201 44.95 2.89 -11.87
N MET A 202 43.79 3.37 -11.42
CA MET A 202 42.84 2.60 -10.62
C MET A 202 42.28 1.42 -11.41
N LEU A 203 41.84 1.64 -12.66
CA LEU A 203 41.35 0.58 -13.54
C LEU A 203 42.46 -0.43 -13.87
N HIS A 204 43.68 0.05 -14.11
CA HIS A 204 44.82 -0.83 -14.36
C HIS A 204 45.13 -1.76 -13.17
N GLN A 205 44.96 -1.27 -11.94
CA GLN A 205 45.12 -2.08 -10.72
C GLN A 205 44.03 -3.16 -10.56
N ARG A 206 42.85 -2.98 -11.16
CA ARG A 206 41.76 -3.97 -11.16
C ARG A 206 41.99 -5.14 -12.13
N GLY A 207 42.95 -5.02 -13.05
CA GLY A 207 43.35 -6.07 -14.01
C GLY A 207 42.45 -6.16 -15.26
N HIS A 208 42.92 -6.84 -16.32
CA HIS A 208 42.33 -6.95 -17.68
C HIS A 208 42.36 -5.69 -18.58
N ASP A 209 42.23 -5.92 -19.88
CA ASP A 209 42.07 -4.89 -20.92
C ASP A 209 40.65 -4.30 -20.79
N TRP A 210 40.55 -3.01 -20.46
CA TRP A 210 39.27 -2.35 -20.25
C TRP A 210 38.86 -1.58 -21.49
N SER A 211 37.65 -1.82 -21.97
CA SER A 211 37.01 -0.98 -22.98
C SER A 211 36.19 0.11 -22.30
N MET A 212 36.45 1.36 -22.66
CA MET A 212 35.94 2.54 -21.95
C MET A 212 35.17 3.46 -22.90
N LEU A 213 34.03 3.98 -22.44
CA LEU A 213 33.22 4.98 -23.15
C LEU A 213 33.01 6.21 -22.27
N PHE A 214 33.08 7.40 -22.88
CA PHE A 214 32.89 8.66 -22.17
C PHE A 214 31.50 9.23 -22.43
N HIS A 215 30.86 9.67 -21.36
CA HIS A 215 29.51 10.23 -21.32
C HIS A 215 29.54 11.59 -20.64
N ARG A 216 28.67 12.50 -21.09
CA ARG A 216 28.53 13.83 -20.48
C ARG A 216 27.53 13.85 -19.34
N ASP A 217 26.55 12.97 -19.40
CA ASP A 217 25.43 12.89 -18.48
C ASP A 217 25.21 11.45 -18.01
N ILE A 218 24.61 11.31 -16.82
CA ILE A 218 24.38 10.00 -16.20
C ILE A 218 23.36 9.21 -17.03
N HIS A 219 22.35 9.89 -17.56
CA HIS A 219 21.32 9.28 -18.39
C HIS A 219 21.88 8.60 -19.64
N SER A 220 22.78 9.26 -20.40
CA SER A 220 23.40 8.66 -21.59
C SER A 220 24.25 7.43 -21.24
N ALA A 221 24.86 7.41 -20.06
CA ALA A 221 25.61 6.25 -19.57
C ALA A 221 24.66 5.08 -19.28
N LEU A 222 23.60 5.31 -18.50
CA LEU A 222 22.60 4.28 -18.18
C LEU A 222 21.90 3.74 -19.45
N ASP A 223 21.59 4.61 -20.40
CA ASP A 223 21.00 4.24 -21.69
C ASP A 223 21.95 3.43 -22.58
N ALA A 224 23.27 3.52 -22.37
CA ALA A 224 24.26 2.74 -23.09
C ALA A 224 24.70 1.46 -22.36
N CYS A 225 24.36 1.32 -21.07
CA CYS A 225 24.71 0.16 -20.26
C CYS A 225 23.95 -1.11 -20.64
N TYR A 226 24.64 -2.22 -20.46
CA TYR A 226 24.16 -3.60 -20.51
C TYR A 226 24.50 -4.30 -19.19
N GLU A 227 23.99 -5.52 -19.02
CA GLU A 227 24.26 -6.33 -17.84
C GLU A 227 25.77 -6.57 -17.64
N GLY A 228 26.27 -6.30 -16.43
CA GLY A 228 27.68 -6.47 -16.06
C GLY A 228 28.55 -5.22 -16.28
N ASP A 229 28.03 -4.17 -16.91
CA ASP A 229 28.77 -2.93 -17.13
C ASP A 229 29.05 -2.16 -15.83
N THR A 230 30.07 -1.30 -15.87
CA THR A 230 30.44 -0.41 -14.77
C THR A 230 30.26 1.03 -15.20
N VAL A 231 29.53 1.82 -14.41
CA VAL A 231 29.41 3.27 -14.56
C VAL A 231 30.27 3.93 -13.48
N LEU A 232 31.28 4.68 -13.92
CA LEU A 232 32.22 5.39 -13.06
C LEU A 232 31.98 6.91 -13.17
N LEU A 233 31.57 7.53 -12.08
CA LEU A 233 31.37 8.96 -11.97
C LEU A 233 32.66 9.65 -11.55
N CYS A 234 33.09 10.65 -12.30
CA CYS A 234 34.19 11.51 -11.91
C CYS A 234 33.78 12.46 -10.75
N PRO A 235 34.74 13.03 -10.01
CA PRO A 235 34.46 14.08 -9.04
C PRO A 235 33.70 15.24 -9.69
N GLY A 236 32.58 15.63 -9.10
CA GLY A 236 31.66 16.60 -9.66
C GLY A 236 30.31 16.61 -8.95
N ARG A 237 29.51 17.63 -9.26
CA ARG A 237 28.12 17.75 -8.80
C ARG A 237 27.21 17.61 -10.01
N TYR A 238 26.46 16.52 -10.06
CA TYR A 238 25.53 16.15 -11.13
C TYR A 238 24.12 16.53 -10.70
N VAL A 239 23.51 17.49 -11.39
CA VAL A 239 22.15 17.96 -11.07
C VAL A 239 21.17 17.36 -12.07
N GLU A 240 20.29 16.49 -11.58
CA GLU A 240 19.36 15.73 -12.42
C GLU A 240 17.91 16.17 -12.16
N ASP A 241 17.21 16.59 -13.22
CA ASP A 241 15.78 16.92 -13.16
C ASP A 241 14.90 15.66 -13.21
N ALA A 242 15.38 14.61 -13.89
CA ALA A 242 14.68 13.35 -14.09
C ALA A 242 15.08 12.29 -13.06
N SER A 243 14.26 11.24 -12.95
CA SER A 243 14.55 10.08 -12.10
C SER A 243 15.59 9.17 -12.76
N LEU A 244 16.54 8.66 -11.98
CA LEU A 244 17.56 7.70 -12.42
C LEU A 244 16.98 6.27 -12.32
N SER A 245 16.57 5.70 -13.45
CA SER A 245 16.07 4.32 -13.53
C SER A 245 17.18 3.35 -13.92
N ILE A 246 17.57 2.48 -12.99
CA ILE A 246 18.62 1.48 -13.18
C ILE A 246 17.96 0.11 -13.32
N ALA A 247 17.87 -0.36 -14.57
CA ALA A 247 17.25 -1.62 -14.93
C ALA A 247 18.24 -2.76 -15.19
N GLU A 248 19.50 -2.44 -15.47
CA GLU A 248 20.57 -3.41 -15.71
C GLU A 248 21.32 -3.76 -14.43
N SER A 249 21.84 -4.99 -14.33
CA SER A 249 22.69 -5.39 -13.21
C SER A 249 24.10 -4.80 -13.40
N ILE A 250 24.32 -3.60 -12.87
CA ILE A 250 25.55 -2.81 -13.07
C ILE A 250 26.23 -2.42 -11.76
N GLN A 251 27.50 -2.02 -11.88
CA GLN A 251 28.25 -1.35 -10.82
C GLN A 251 28.21 0.16 -11.05
N PHE A 252 27.73 0.94 -10.07
CA PHE A 252 27.65 2.39 -10.14
C PHE A 252 28.57 3.01 -9.07
N GLU A 253 29.71 3.52 -9.49
CA GLU A 253 30.80 3.90 -8.60
C GLU A 253 31.18 5.37 -8.74
N GLY A 254 31.35 6.06 -7.61
CA GLY A 254 32.00 7.36 -7.55
C GLY A 254 33.51 7.23 -7.42
N PHE A 255 34.25 8.00 -8.22
CA PHE A 255 35.69 8.09 -8.11
C PHE A 255 36.08 9.06 -6.99
N GLY A 256 36.58 8.53 -5.86
CA GLY A 256 37.04 9.32 -4.73
C GLY A 256 36.24 9.07 -3.46
N LEU A 257 36.10 10.11 -2.64
CA LEU A 257 35.24 10.07 -1.45
C LEU A 257 33.79 10.38 -1.84
N PRO A 258 32.79 9.97 -1.03
CA PRO A 258 31.39 10.23 -1.34
C PRO A 258 31.07 11.71 -1.52
N ASP A 259 31.73 12.60 -0.77
CA ASP A 259 31.53 14.06 -0.91
C ASP A 259 32.14 14.65 -2.20
N ASP A 260 33.03 13.91 -2.89
CA ASP A 260 33.60 14.35 -4.16
C ASP A 260 32.65 14.11 -5.34
N VAL A 261 31.72 13.16 -5.22
CA VAL A 261 30.76 12.76 -6.26
C VAL A 261 29.34 12.92 -5.73
N VAL A 262 28.72 14.04 -6.07
CA VAL A 262 27.39 14.42 -5.58
C VAL A 262 26.38 14.35 -6.70
N ILE A 263 25.34 13.53 -6.54
CA ILE A 263 24.18 13.50 -7.43
C ILE A 263 23.02 14.17 -6.70
N GLU A 264 22.45 15.20 -7.30
CA GLU A 264 21.40 16.01 -6.70
C GLU A 264 20.15 16.01 -7.55
N LYS A 265 19.01 15.73 -6.92
CA LYS A 265 17.70 15.86 -7.56
C LYS A 265 17.28 17.34 -7.58
N SER A 266 17.07 17.89 -8.76
CA SER A 266 16.44 19.20 -8.94
C SER A 266 14.95 19.04 -9.25
N GLY A 267 14.11 19.87 -8.61
CA GLY A 267 12.68 19.92 -8.87
C GLY A 267 11.86 18.77 -8.25
N ARG A 268 10.55 18.98 -8.22
CA ARG A 268 9.58 18.03 -7.66
C ARG A 268 9.47 16.77 -8.53
N GLY A 269 9.37 15.61 -7.91
CA GLY A 269 9.16 14.34 -8.63
C GLY A 269 8.72 13.21 -7.71
N ASP A 270 8.24 12.12 -8.30
CA ASP A 270 7.78 10.97 -7.52
C ASP A 270 8.97 10.22 -6.90
N MET A 271 9.97 9.86 -7.73
CA MET A 271 11.17 9.12 -7.34
C MET A 271 12.46 9.86 -7.73
N PHE A 272 13.55 9.61 -7.01
CA PHE A 272 14.89 10.03 -7.45
C PHE A 272 15.66 8.86 -8.08
N VAL A 273 16.10 7.88 -7.28
CA VAL A 273 16.81 6.69 -7.79
C VAL A 273 15.91 5.46 -7.72
N GLN A 274 15.71 4.79 -8.85
CA GLN A 274 14.87 3.61 -8.99
C GLN A 274 15.72 2.40 -9.39
N CYS A 275 15.74 1.38 -8.53
CA CYS A 275 16.49 0.15 -8.72
C CYS A 275 15.57 -1.01 -9.08
N SER A 276 15.74 -1.60 -10.27
CA SER A 276 14.89 -2.69 -10.76
C SER A 276 15.65 -3.84 -11.45
N ALA A 277 16.95 -3.98 -11.22
CA ALA A 277 17.74 -5.11 -11.75
C ALA A 277 17.93 -6.23 -10.72
N ASP A 278 18.46 -7.36 -11.15
CA ASP A 278 18.72 -8.51 -10.27
C ASP A 278 19.80 -8.18 -9.23
N MET A 279 20.86 -7.49 -9.64
CA MET A 279 21.94 -7.07 -8.73
C MET A 279 22.52 -5.71 -9.14
N ILE A 280 22.28 -4.68 -8.33
CA ILE A 280 22.88 -3.35 -8.49
C ILE A 280 23.85 -3.10 -7.34
N SER A 281 25.06 -2.63 -7.63
CA SER A 281 26.03 -2.22 -6.62
C SER A 281 26.35 -0.75 -6.77
N MET A 282 26.13 0.06 -5.74
CA MET A 282 26.50 1.47 -5.70
C MET A 282 27.55 1.72 -4.63
N SER A 283 28.57 2.51 -4.96
CA SER A 283 29.61 2.84 -3.99
C SER A 283 30.22 4.22 -4.16
N ASN A 284 30.62 4.83 -3.04
CA ASN A 284 31.34 6.11 -3.00
C ASN A 284 30.58 7.28 -3.65
N ILE A 285 29.26 7.33 -3.50
CA ILE A 285 28.41 8.39 -4.07
C ILE A 285 27.61 9.06 -2.96
N LYS A 286 27.48 10.39 -3.05
CA LYS A 286 26.53 11.16 -2.26
C LYS A 286 25.30 11.49 -3.08
N PHE A 287 24.14 11.09 -2.58
CA PHE A 287 22.85 11.46 -3.12
C PHE A 287 22.25 12.57 -2.26
N VAL A 288 21.74 13.61 -2.90
CA VAL A 288 21.02 14.71 -2.26
C VAL A 288 19.65 14.81 -2.91
N GLN A 289 18.60 14.66 -2.11
CA GLN A 289 17.23 14.69 -2.59
C GLN A 289 16.44 15.82 -1.95
N HIS A 290 15.82 16.61 -2.82
CA HIS A 290 14.87 17.67 -2.47
C HIS A 290 13.51 17.34 -3.07
N ASP A 291 12.44 17.62 -2.31
CA ASP A 291 11.05 17.61 -2.78
C ASP A 291 10.61 16.37 -3.61
N THR A 292 11.00 15.15 -3.24
CA THR A 292 10.44 13.90 -3.84
C THR A 292 9.44 13.18 -2.93
N VAL A 293 8.56 12.38 -3.52
CA VAL A 293 7.49 11.71 -2.77
C VAL A 293 7.93 10.39 -2.15
N GLU A 294 8.59 9.53 -2.93
CA GLU A 294 8.92 8.14 -2.54
C GLU A 294 10.32 7.97 -1.93
N GLY A 295 11.01 9.08 -1.72
CA GLY A 295 12.32 9.16 -1.09
C GLY A 295 13.50 9.24 -2.06
N ILE A 296 14.70 9.02 -1.53
CA ILE A 296 15.96 9.19 -2.26
C ILE A 296 16.27 8.00 -3.17
N LEU A 297 15.97 6.78 -2.72
CA LEU A 297 16.27 5.54 -3.42
C LEU A 297 15.19 4.50 -3.14
N VAL A 298 14.66 3.91 -4.20
CA VAL A 298 13.62 2.87 -4.14
C VAL A 298 14.16 1.59 -4.76
N VAL A 299 14.20 0.51 -3.97
CA VAL A 299 14.48 -0.84 -4.46
C VAL A 299 13.16 -1.52 -4.81
N LEU A 300 12.84 -1.58 -6.11
CA LEU A 300 11.59 -2.16 -6.60
C LEU A 300 11.63 -3.70 -6.62
N ARG A 301 12.75 -4.27 -7.09
CA ARG A 301 12.97 -5.72 -7.18
C ARG A 301 14.47 -6.04 -7.20
N GLY A 302 14.79 -7.31 -7.04
CA GLY A 302 16.17 -7.81 -7.03
C GLY A 302 16.94 -7.34 -5.80
N GLN A 303 18.26 -7.28 -5.92
CA GLN A 303 19.16 -6.89 -4.84
C GLN A 303 19.86 -5.57 -5.16
N THR A 304 19.92 -4.65 -4.19
CA THR A 304 20.74 -3.44 -4.26
C THR A 304 21.74 -3.44 -3.11
N VAL A 305 23.01 -3.21 -3.42
CA VAL A 305 24.10 -3.06 -2.46
C VAL A 305 24.55 -1.61 -2.46
N LEU A 306 24.52 -0.96 -1.30
CA LEU A 306 25.07 0.38 -1.09
C LEU A 306 26.29 0.24 -0.19
N GLN A 307 27.43 0.78 -0.62
CA GLN A 307 28.66 0.76 0.14
C GLN A 307 29.32 2.12 0.19
N ASN A 308 29.57 2.63 1.39
CA ASN A 308 30.22 3.94 1.57
C ASN A 308 29.49 5.04 0.79
N CYS A 309 28.16 5.08 0.88
CA CYS A 309 27.33 6.11 0.26
C CYS A 309 26.77 7.06 1.32
N VAL A 310 26.54 8.32 0.92
CA VAL A 310 25.87 9.32 1.76
C VAL A 310 24.50 9.61 1.13
N LEU A 311 23.43 9.53 1.91
CA LEU A 311 22.05 9.66 1.47
C LEU A 311 21.42 10.81 2.27
N GLN A 312 21.44 12.01 1.70
CA GLN A 312 20.85 13.20 2.30
C GLN A 312 19.45 13.41 1.73
N CYS A 313 18.45 13.06 2.52
CA CYS A 313 17.05 13.01 2.12
C CYS A 313 16.32 14.17 2.79
N GLU A 314 15.28 14.70 2.14
CA GLU A 314 14.40 15.70 2.76
C GLU A 314 13.02 15.13 3.08
N THR A 315 12.58 14.08 2.38
CA THR A 315 11.26 13.46 2.57
C THR A 315 11.38 12.07 3.18
N SER A 316 11.30 10.99 2.38
CA SER A 316 11.63 9.64 2.82
C SER A 316 13.07 9.29 2.44
N GLY A 317 13.69 8.40 3.20
CA GLY A 317 15.03 7.92 2.86
C GLY A 317 14.99 6.81 1.82
N VAL A 318 15.44 5.61 2.21
CA VAL A 318 15.48 4.44 1.32
C VAL A 318 14.21 3.62 1.49
N THR A 319 13.57 3.22 0.39
CA THR A 319 12.38 2.37 0.39
C THR A 319 12.67 1.02 -0.25
N VAL A 320 12.42 -0.07 0.48
CA VAL A 320 12.61 -1.45 -0.02
C VAL A 320 11.24 -2.09 -0.21
N ARG A 321 10.88 -2.38 -1.47
CA ARG A 321 9.57 -2.94 -1.85
C ARG A 321 9.46 -4.44 -1.58
N PRO A 322 8.22 -5.00 -1.63
CA PRO A 322 8.03 -6.43 -1.44
C PRO A 322 8.91 -7.28 -2.37
N ASN A 323 9.49 -8.35 -1.82
CA ASN A 323 10.41 -9.27 -2.49
C ASN A 323 11.76 -8.66 -2.93
N ALA A 324 12.04 -7.40 -2.59
CA ALA A 324 13.32 -6.76 -2.86
C ALA A 324 14.31 -6.93 -1.71
N HIS A 325 15.60 -6.83 -2.03
CA HIS A 325 16.70 -7.06 -1.10
C HIS A 325 17.62 -5.84 -1.07
N LEU A 326 17.94 -5.36 0.13
CA LEU A 326 18.86 -4.25 0.33
C LEU A 326 20.02 -4.67 1.23
N GLN A 327 21.24 -4.35 0.81
CA GLN A 327 22.42 -4.44 1.64
C GLN A 327 23.07 -3.06 1.75
N MET A 328 23.16 -2.51 2.96
CA MET A 328 23.84 -1.24 3.20
C MET A 328 25.06 -1.47 4.09
N LYS A 329 26.22 -0.97 3.66
CA LYS A 329 27.48 -1.10 4.38
C LYS A 329 28.19 0.25 4.51
N ASN A 330 28.49 0.65 5.73
CA ASN A 330 29.22 1.89 6.01
C ASN A 330 28.61 3.12 5.31
N CYS A 331 27.28 3.15 5.16
CA CYS A 331 26.57 4.27 4.58
C CYS A 331 26.08 5.23 5.67
N ASP A 332 25.90 6.50 5.30
CA ASP A 332 25.31 7.53 6.16
C ASP A 332 23.99 7.99 5.55
N LEU A 333 22.89 7.85 6.29
CA LEU A 333 21.55 8.22 5.84
C LEU A 333 20.93 9.23 6.80
N CYS A 334 20.55 10.40 6.27
CA CYS A 334 20.13 11.50 7.11
C CYS A 334 19.10 12.45 6.50
N GLY A 335 18.39 13.17 7.38
CA GLY A 335 17.54 14.32 7.04
C GLY A 335 16.09 13.98 6.66
N ALA A 336 15.71 12.71 6.63
CA ALA A 336 14.38 12.30 6.19
C ALA A 336 13.28 12.83 7.13
N LYS A 337 12.40 13.72 6.65
CA LYS A 337 11.18 14.14 7.38
C LYS A 337 10.19 12.98 7.62
N GLY A 338 10.32 11.90 6.86
CA GLY A 338 9.67 10.61 7.04
C GLY A 338 10.60 9.59 7.69
N SER A 339 10.45 8.33 7.30
CA SER A 339 11.32 7.26 7.77
C SER A 339 12.64 7.25 6.99
N GLY A 340 13.74 7.00 7.68
CA GLY A 340 15.05 6.91 7.04
C GLY A 340 15.19 5.65 6.17
N LEU A 341 14.69 4.53 6.65
CA LEU A 341 14.60 3.28 5.89
C LEU A 341 13.21 2.68 6.05
N GLU A 342 12.52 2.42 4.94
CA GLU A 342 11.23 1.75 4.91
C GLU A 342 11.37 0.31 4.40
N VAL A 343 10.95 -0.66 5.21
CA VAL A 343 11.07 -2.09 4.92
C VAL A 343 9.66 -2.68 4.76
N TYR A 344 9.29 -3.05 3.53
CA TYR A 344 7.97 -3.58 3.21
C TYR A 344 7.84 -5.10 3.45
N PRO A 345 6.61 -5.64 3.55
CA PRO A 345 6.37 -7.08 3.65
C PRO A 345 7.09 -7.87 2.55
N GLY A 346 7.68 -9.01 2.89
CA GLY A 346 8.42 -9.88 1.99
C GLY A 346 9.81 -9.38 1.59
N SER A 347 10.23 -8.18 2.03
CA SER A 347 11.56 -7.65 1.74
C SER A 347 12.62 -8.14 2.73
N ALA A 348 13.89 -8.05 2.33
CA ALA A 348 15.03 -8.38 3.18
C ALA A 348 16.09 -7.28 3.19
N CYS A 349 16.51 -6.86 4.37
CA CYS A 349 17.51 -5.81 4.58
C CYS A 349 18.68 -6.30 5.44
N VAL A 350 19.91 -6.03 5.00
CA VAL A 350 21.14 -6.32 5.76
C VAL A 350 21.93 -5.02 5.93
N LEU A 351 21.99 -4.52 7.15
CA LEU A 351 22.65 -3.26 7.50
C LEU A 351 23.90 -3.55 8.34
N ALA A 352 25.07 -3.13 7.88
CA ALA A 352 26.32 -3.24 8.63
C ALA A 352 27.09 -1.91 8.70
N GLY A 353 27.40 -1.43 9.90
CA GLY A 353 28.26 -0.26 10.08
C GLY A 353 27.64 1.06 9.60
N ASN A 354 26.32 1.14 9.42
CA ASN A 354 25.66 2.33 8.89
C ASN A 354 25.32 3.33 10.00
N ASN A 355 25.20 4.58 9.61
CA ASN A 355 24.72 5.68 10.43
C ASN A 355 23.36 6.16 9.89
N ILE A 356 22.33 6.17 10.73
CA ILE A 356 20.97 6.58 10.36
C ILE A 356 20.47 7.60 11.38
N HIS A 357 20.34 8.86 10.97
CA HIS A 357 20.08 9.93 11.94
C HIS A 357 19.36 11.15 11.39
N HIS A 358 18.81 11.97 12.29
CA HIS A 358 18.06 13.17 11.91
C HIS A 358 16.89 12.84 10.97
N CYS A 359 16.30 11.66 11.17
CA CYS A 359 15.08 11.23 10.48
C CYS A 359 13.89 11.33 11.45
N ARG A 360 12.65 11.41 10.96
CA ARG A 360 11.49 11.32 11.85
C ARG A 360 11.44 9.95 12.53
N GLU A 361 11.58 8.89 11.75
CA GLU A 361 11.84 7.53 12.25
C GLU A 361 13.13 7.02 11.62
N GLY A 362 13.96 6.30 12.38
CA GLY A 362 15.19 5.75 11.81
C GLY A 362 14.88 4.67 10.76
N ILE A 363 14.24 3.58 11.20
CA ILE A 363 13.82 2.45 10.37
C ILE A 363 12.35 2.17 10.64
N LEU A 364 11.52 2.12 9.61
CA LEU A 364 10.12 1.74 9.66
C LEU A 364 9.92 0.38 9.00
N ILE A 365 9.54 -0.61 9.80
CA ILE A 365 9.22 -1.96 9.35
C ILE A 365 7.70 -2.08 9.23
N LYS A 366 7.24 -2.39 8.02
CA LYS A 366 5.84 -2.57 7.67
C LYS A 366 5.56 -4.08 7.65
N ASP A 367 5.00 -4.59 8.74
CA ASP A 367 4.66 -6.01 8.93
C ASP A 367 3.15 -6.19 8.88
N PHE A 368 2.56 -5.93 7.71
CA PHE A 368 1.13 -6.12 7.45
C PHE A 368 0.93 -6.98 6.21
N MET A 369 -0.25 -7.61 6.09
CA MET A 369 -0.60 -8.52 4.98
C MET A 369 0.20 -9.84 4.96
N ALA A 370 0.34 -10.48 6.13
CA ALA A 370 0.93 -11.82 6.27
C ALA A 370 0.24 -12.91 5.42
N SER A 371 -0.97 -12.64 4.90
CA SER A 371 -1.68 -13.54 3.98
C SER A 371 -1.16 -13.48 2.55
N MET A 372 -0.47 -12.40 2.14
CA MET A 372 0.02 -12.20 0.77
C MET A 372 1.54 -12.22 0.67
N TYR A 373 2.25 -11.84 1.75
CA TYR A 373 3.70 -11.70 1.76
C TYR A 373 4.31 -12.33 3.00
N ASP A 374 5.56 -12.77 2.87
CA ASP A 374 6.38 -13.18 4.00
C ASP A 374 6.66 -12.02 4.95
N VAL A 375 7.03 -12.32 6.19
CA VAL A 375 7.44 -11.31 7.18
C VAL A 375 8.70 -10.58 6.69
N PRO A 376 8.77 -9.23 6.81
CA PRO A 376 9.97 -8.48 6.48
C PRO A 376 11.17 -8.92 7.32
N LYS A 377 12.33 -9.10 6.68
CA LYS A 377 13.57 -9.55 7.34
C LYS A 377 14.55 -8.41 7.47
N LEU A 378 15.02 -8.12 8.68
CA LEU A 378 16.04 -7.10 8.94
C LEU A 378 17.18 -7.68 9.78
N ASN A 379 18.40 -7.62 9.25
CA ASN A 379 19.62 -7.97 9.97
C ASN A 379 20.48 -6.71 10.16
N MET A 380 20.88 -6.43 11.41
CA MET A 380 21.63 -5.25 11.77
C MET A 380 22.88 -5.62 12.55
N THR A 381 24.05 -5.15 12.11
CA THR A 381 25.33 -5.31 12.81
C THR A 381 26.05 -3.97 12.91
N ASN A 382 26.40 -3.53 14.12
CA ASN A 382 27.18 -2.30 14.36
C ASN A 382 26.62 -1.03 13.68
N ASN A 383 25.30 -0.88 13.59
CA ASN A 383 24.69 0.35 13.07
C ASN A 383 24.45 1.35 14.20
N LEU A 384 24.62 2.64 13.91
CA LEU A 384 24.33 3.73 14.83
C LEU A 384 23.06 4.45 14.38
N LEU A 385 22.02 4.38 15.21
CA LEU A 385 20.74 5.04 14.98
C LEU A 385 20.56 6.11 16.05
N HIS A 386 20.57 7.39 15.68
CA HIS A 386 20.56 8.47 16.67
C HIS A 386 19.88 9.74 16.17
N SER A 387 19.58 10.67 17.07
CA SER A 387 18.98 11.98 16.73
C SER A 387 17.73 11.91 15.84
N ASN A 388 16.95 10.83 15.94
CA ASN A 388 15.67 10.70 15.23
C ASN A 388 14.54 11.31 16.07
N GLU A 389 13.53 11.90 15.45
CA GLU A 389 12.45 12.61 16.16
C GLU A 389 11.58 11.68 17.01
N LEU A 390 11.28 10.48 16.47
CA LEU A 390 10.51 9.44 17.12
C LEU A 390 11.43 8.29 17.56
N TYR A 391 11.25 7.10 17.00
CA TYR A 391 12.00 5.91 17.37
C TYR A 391 13.12 5.60 16.37
N GLY A 392 14.16 4.93 16.86
CA GLY A 392 15.21 4.38 15.99
C GLY A 392 14.68 3.29 15.07
N VAL A 393 13.84 2.38 15.60
CA VAL A 393 13.16 1.34 14.83
C VAL A 393 11.69 1.30 15.24
N THR A 394 10.79 1.41 14.26
CA THR A 394 9.34 1.29 14.42
C THR A 394 8.87 0.03 13.67
N LEU A 395 8.02 -0.77 14.31
CA LEU A 395 7.35 -1.91 13.68
C LEU A 395 5.84 -1.65 13.64
N VAL A 396 5.27 -1.62 12.44
CA VAL A 396 3.83 -1.46 12.21
C VAL A 396 3.24 -2.82 11.91
N LYS A 397 2.42 -3.32 12.85
CA LYS A 397 1.59 -4.52 12.67
C LYS A 397 0.14 -4.11 12.37
N PRO A 398 -0.61 -4.87 11.56
CA PRO A 398 -2.00 -4.60 11.32
C PRO A 398 -2.77 -4.87 12.61
N GLN A 399 -3.40 -3.83 13.16
CA GLN A 399 -4.44 -4.04 14.17
C GLN A 399 -5.71 -4.50 13.42
N HIS A 400 -6.19 -5.72 13.70
CA HIS A 400 -7.54 -6.21 13.35
C HIS A 400 -7.89 -6.56 11.88
N LEU A 401 -6.95 -7.04 11.05
CA LEU A 401 -7.32 -7.68 9.76
C LEU A 401 -7.46 -9.21 9.83
N GLU A 402 -6.99 -9.85 10.91
CA GLU A 402 -6.95 -11.33 11.02
C GLU A 402 -8.27 -11.96 11.53
N ALA A 403 -9.28 -11.17 11.91
CA ALA A 403 -10.52 -11.71 12.49
C ALA A 403 -11.61 -12.10 11.47
N LYS A 404 -11.40 -11.95 10.15
CA LYS A 404 -12.45 -12.17 9.13
C LYS A 404 -12.21 -13.35 8.17
N LEU A 405 -11.22 -14.20 8.42
CA LEU A 405 -10.92 -15.35 7.54
C LEU A 405 -10.66 -16.66 8.30
N GLU A 406 -11.43 -16.95 9.36
CA GLU A 406 -11.53 -18.34 9.86
C GLU A 406 -12.82 -18.99 9.34
N PRO A 407 -12.76 -20.19 8.72
CA PRO A 407 -13.95 -20.98 8.45
C PRO A 407 -14.56 -21.44 9.78
N GLY A 408 -15.80 -21.00 10.02
CA GLY A 408 -16.51 -21.25 11.26
C GLY A 408 -16.50 -22.71 11.68
N ASN A 409 -15.86 -23.02 12.80
CA ASN A 409 -16.04 -24.27 13.50
C ASN A 409 -17.08 -24.05 14.61
N PRO A 410 -18.23 -24.74 14.61
CA PRO A 410 -19.28 -24.51 15.60
C PRO A 410 -18.80 -25.05 16.95
N LYS A 411 -18.39 -24.16 17.86
CA LYS A 411 -18.17 -24.55 19.26
C LYS A 411 -19.51 -24.85 19.91
N MET A 412 -19.72 -26.14 20.19
CA MET A 412 -20.72 -26.63 21.12
C MET A 412 -20.60 -25.87 22.46
N VAL A 413 -21.70 -25.23 22.85
CA VAL A 413 -21.84 -24.58 24.15
C VAL A 413 -21.92 -25.66 25.23
N GLU A 414 -20.82 -25.89 25.95
CA GLU A 414 -20.88 -26.58 27.24
C GLU A 414 -21.49 -25.63 28.27
N LYS A 415 -22.68 -25.99 28.76
CA LYS A 415 -23.34 -25.35 29.90
C LYS A 415 -22.48 -25.52 31.15
N LYS A 416 -22.04 -24.42 31.76
CA LYS A 416 -21.64 -24.41 33.17
C LYS A 416 -22.83 -24.08 34.07
N PRO A 417 -22.90 -24.64 35.30
CA PRO A 417 -24.05 -24.53 36.17
C PRO A 417 -24.07 -23.16 36.87
N ILE A 418 -25.28 -22.67 37.11
CA ILE A 418 -25.56 -21.46 37.90
C ILE A 418 -25.48 -21.85 39.38
N GLU A 419 -24.58 -21.20 40.13
CA GLU A 419 -24.63 -21.20 41.60
C GLU A 419 -25.51 -20.05 42.09
N ASP A 420 -26.44 -20.45 42.95
CA ASP A 420 -27.49 -19.69 43.60
C ASP A 420 -26.95 -18.97 44.85
N LYS A 421 -27.07 -17.64 44.92
CA LYS A 421 -27.00 -16.87 46.17
C LYS A 421 -27.91 -15.63 46.12
N GLY A 422 -29.13 -15.81 46.65
CA GLY A 422 -29.57 -15.14 47.88
C GLY A 422 -29.78 -13.62 47.87
N LEU A 423 -31.06 -13.25 47.79
CA LEU A 423 -31.75 -12.03 48.23
C LEU A 423 -31.04 -11.10 49.24
N HIS A 424 -31.12 -9.79 48.99
CA HIS A 424 -31.77 -8.85 49.91
C HIS A 424 -32.37 -7.64 49.18
N SER A 425 -33.42 -7.10 49.78
CA SER A 425 -34.55 -6.33 49.23
C SER A 425 -34.50 -4.82 49.50
N SER A 426 -35.52 -4.12 48.96
CA SER A 426 -36.09 -2.78 49.28
C SER A 426 -35.32 -1.54 48.78
N ASP A 427 -35.91 -0.53 48.13
CA ASP A 427 -37.31 -0.20 47.81
C ASP A 427 -37.42 0.80 46.63
N MET A 428 -38.46 0.57 45.82
CA MET A 428 -39.45 1.45 45.15
C MET A 428 -39.15 2.69 44.28
N GLU A 429 -39.97 2.72 43.21
CA GLU A 429 -40.66 3.81 42.47
C GLU A 429 -40.27 3.87 40.97
N ASP A 430 -40.95 3.14 40.07
CA ASP A 430 -42.30 3.32 39.46
C ASP A 430 -42.35 4.23 38.22
N SER A 431 -42.53 3.60 37.05
CA SER A 431 -43.58 3.87 36.02
C SER A 431 -43.14 3.31 34.65
N ASN A 432 -43.64 2.14 34.22
CA ASN A 432 -44.91 1.81 33.55
C ASN A 432 -45.00 2.18 32.05
N TYR A 433 -44.81 1.19 31.16
CA TYR A 433 -45.79 0.67 30.16
C TYR A 433 -45.13 -0.48 29.36
N VAL A 434 -45.42 -1.79 29.59
CA VAL A 434 -46.50 -2.66 29.02
C VAL A 434 -46.50 -2.68 27.47
N GLY A 435 -46.37 -3.80 26.74
CA GLY A 435 -46.29 -5.25 26.97
C GLY A 435 -46.07 -5.94 25.59
N ARG A 436 -45.23 -6.97 25.46
CA ARG A 436 -45.47 -8.42 25.63
C ARG A 436 -45.58 -9.18 24.28
N ALA A 437 -44.54 -9.98 24.03
CA ALA A 437 -44.46 -11.30 23.38
C ALA A 437 -44.96 -11.47 21.93
N THR A 438 -44.12 -12.03 21.05
CA THR A 438 -43.87 -13.49 20.96
C THR A 438 -42.66 -13.77 20.08
N HIS A 439 -41.80 -14.67 20.55
CA HIS A 439 -40.76 -15.31 19.74
C HIS A 439 -41.40 -16.03 18.54
N LYS A 440 -40.90 -15.72 17.35
CA LYS A 440 -40.87 -16.64 16.22
C LYS A 440 -39.42 -16.73 15.80
N GLU A 441 -38.78 -17.86 16.13
CA GLU A 441 -37.54 -18.26 15.47
C GLU A 441 -37.85 -18.38 13.97
N CYS A 442 -37.29 -17.48 13.17
CA CYS A 442 -37.16 -17.66 11.75
C CYS A 442 -35.69 -17.45 11.43
N ILE A 443 -35.00 -18.57 11.22
CA ILE A 443 -33.78 -18.62 10.44
C ILE A 443 -34.18 -18.17 9.04
N SER A 444 -33.72 -17.00 8.61
CA SER A 444 -33.80 -16.58 7.21
C SER A 444 -32.42 -16.14 6.77
N LEU A 445 -31.93 -16.86 5.77
CA LEU A 445 -30.71 -16.66 5.02
C LEU A 445 -30.78 -15.32 4.25
N GLU A 446 -29.62 -14.66 4.16
CA GLU A 446 -29.12 -13.76 3.10
C GLU A 446 -30.16 -13.14 2.12
N PRO A 447 -30.34 -11.81 2.09
CA PRO A 447 -31.16 -11.13 1.10
C PRO A 447 -30.37 -10.61 -0.13
N GLU A 448 -29.24 -11.22 -0.49
CA GLU A 448 -28.53 -10.91 -1.75
C GLU A 448 -29.19 -11.54 -2.99
N GLU A 449 -30.20 -12.40 -2.80
CA GLU A 449 -30.97 -12.99 -3.89
C GLU A 449 -32.21 -12.16 -4.29
N ALA A 450 -32.54 -11.05 -3.63
CA ALA A 450 -33.80 -10.34 -3.93
C ALA A 450 -33.81 -9.66 -5.31
N ILE A 451 -32.65 -9.17 -5.78
CA ILE A 451 -32.54 -8.47 -7.08
C ILE A 451 -32.41 -9.48 -8.23
N THR A 452 -31.69 -10.58 -8.00
CA THR A 452 -31.60 -11.73 -8.93
C THR A 452 -32.92 -12.51 -8.97
N ALA A 453 -33.65 -12.62 -7.86
CA ALA A 453 -34.96 -13.28 -7.82
C ALA A 453 -36.07 -12.43 -8.44
N GLU A 454 -36.04 -11.10 -8.34
CA GLU A 454 -36.96 -10.24 -9.10
C GLU A 454 -36.76 -10.43 -10.61
N LEU A 455 -35.51 -10.52 -11.08
CA LEU A 455 -35.20 -10.78 -12.49
C LEU A 455 -35.49 -12.23 -12.95
N LEU A 456 -35.34 -13.23 -12.07
CA LEU A 456 -35.57 -14.64 -12.39
C LEU A 456 -37.04 -15.07 -12.26
N SER A 457 -37.84 -14.39 -11.44
CA SER A 457 -39.26 -14.72 -11.19
C SER A 457 -40.18 -14.48 -12.39
N ALA A 458 -39.78 -13.63 -13.34
CA ALA A 458 -40.49 -13.43 -14.60
C ALA A 458 -40.38 -14.64 -15.56
N SER A 459 -39.38 -15.51 -15.40
CA SER A 459 -38.98 -16.46 -16.46
C SER A 459 -39.44 -17.93 -16.30
N GLN A 460 -40.18 -18.29 -15.25
CA GLN A 460 -40.46 -19.73 -14.97
C GLN A 460 -41.92 -20.07 -14.72
N LEU A 461 -42.71 -20.09 -15.80
CA LEU A 461 -43.85 -21.01 -15.91
C LEU A 461 -43.42 -22.31 -16.59
N LYS A 462 -43.44 -23.38 -15.79
CA LYS A 462 -43.45 -24.81 -16.14
C LYS A 462 -42.09 -25.42 -16.52
N PHE A 463 -41.51 -26.23 -15.63
CA PHE A 463 -41.18 -27.62 -15.95
C PHE A 463 -41.14 -28.49 -14.69
N LYS A 464 -41.69 -29.69 -14.82
CA LYS A 464 -42.02 -30.64 -13.75
C LYS A 464 -40.79 -31.29 -13.10
N GLU A 465 -40.97 -31.56 -11.81
CA GLU A 465 -40.35 -32.57 -10.95
C GLU A 465 -39.47 -33.64 -11.60
N LYS A 466 -38.30 -33.90 -10.98
CA LYS A 466 -37.85 -35.28 -10.72
C LYS A 466 -36.93 -35.37 -9.50
N VAL A 467 -37.44 -36.13 -8.52
CA VAL A 467 -36.81 -36.71 -7.33
C VAL A 467 -35.61 -37.60 -7.68
N VAL A 468 -34.59 -37.66 -6.81
CA VAL A 468 -33.77 -38.85 -6.42
C VAL A 468 -32.80 -38.40 -5.29
N GLN A 469 -33.12 -38.68 -4.02
CA GLN A 469 -32.63 -39.78 -3.16
C GLN A 469 -31.16 -39.69 -2.67
N LYS A 470 -31.05 -39.46 -1.35
CA LYS A 470 -29.87 -39.64 -0.50
C LYS A 470 -29.37 -41.09 -0.52
N LYS A 471 -28.05 -41.29 -0.48
CA LYS A 471 -27.40 -42.48 0.09
C LYS A 471 -26.07 -42.11 0.77
N MET A 472 -25.96 -42.54 2.03
CA MET A 472 -24.73 -42.68 2.81
C MET A 472 -24.15 -44.10 2.62
N VAL A 473 -23.00 -44.33 3.28
CA VAL A 473 -22.27 -45.61 3.52
C VAL A 473 -21.11 -45.82 2.53
N SER A 474 -19.86 -46.14 2.88
CA SER A 474 -19.05 -46.21 4.10
C SER A 474 -17.61 -46.62 3.69
N GLU A 475 -16.66 -46.49 4.61
CA GLU A 475 -15.37 -47.21 4.70
C GLU A 475 -14.28 -46.94 3.65
N VAL A 476 -13.08 -46.52 4.10
CA VAL A 476 -11.81 -47.30 4.02
C VAL A 476 -10.76 -46.71 4.98
N GLY A 477 -10.27 -47.54 5.92
CA GLY A 477 -8.84 -47.75 6.18
C GLY A 477 -8.05 -46.82 7.12
N TYR A 478 -7.78 -47.30 8.34
CA TYR A 478 -6.74 -46.82 9.25
C TYR A 478 -5.34 -47.36 8.87
N ALA A 479 -4.29 -46.56 9.10
CA ALA A 479 -2.98 -47.05 9.52
C ALA A 479 -2.24 -46.02 10.44
N THR A 480 -1.80 -46.57 11.57
CA THR A 480 -0.98 -46.11 12.72
C THR A 480 0.38 -45.49 12.32
N THR A 481 1.10 -44.61 13.07
CA THR A 481 1.41 -44.45 14.51
C THR A 481 2.15 -43.10 14.75
N PRO A 482 2.21 -42.55 15.98
CA PRO A 482 2.86 -41.26 16.33
C PRO A 482 4.23 -41.42 17.04
N PRO A 483 5.00 -40.35 17.28
CA PRO A 483 5.95 -40.31 18.38
C PRO A 483 5.52 -39.36 19.51
N VAL A 484 5.78 -39.87 20.69
CA VAL A 484 5.50 -39.38 22.04
C VAL A 484 6.48 -38.27 22.43
N CYS A 485 5.96 -37.15 22.96
CA CYS A 485 6.74 -36.21 23.77
C CYS A 485 6.78 -36.70 25.22
N VAL A 486 7.99 -36.90 25.76
CA VAL A 486 8.22 -37.09 27.19
C VAL A 486 8.86 -35.82 27.75
N ALA A 487 8.10 -35.09 28.54
CA ALA A 487 8.62 -34.07 29.45
C ALA A 487 9.28 -34.76 30.64
N THR A 488 10.47 -34.31 31.02
CA THR A 488 11.06 -34.60 32.34
C THR A 488 11.45 -33.28 33.01
N GLU A 489 10.72 -32.95 34.06
CA GLU A 489 11.13 -32.01 35.11
C GLU A 489 12.17 -32.64 36.04
N ARG A 490 12.97 -31.77 36.67
CA ARG A 490 13.78 -31.88 37.92
C ARG A 490 15.25 -31.53 37.68
N ALA A 491 15.95 -30.79 38.54
CA ALA A 491 15.64 -30.19 39.83
C ALA A 491 16.70 -29.12 40.15
N MET A 492 16.35 -28.19 41.03
CA MET A 492 17.29 -27.37 41.77
C MET A 492 18.13 -28.22 42.74
N SER A 493 19.43 -27.94 42.84
CA SER A 493 20.21 -28.14 44.06
C SER A 493 21.39 -27.16 44.12
N ARG A 494 21.50 -26.47 45.26
CA ARG A 494 22.57 -25.57 45.73
C ARG A 494 23.89 -26.34 45.95
N GLU A 495 25.05 -25.76 45.66
CA GLU A 495 26.13 -25.25 46.55
C GLU A 495 27.43 -25.45 45.72
N LYS A 496 28.49 -24.63 45.68
CA LYS A 496 29.20 -23.80 46.67
C LYS A 496 30.22 -22.90 45.93
N ASP A 497 30.60 -21.81 46.59
CA ASP A 497 31.73 -20.92 46.29
C ASP A 497 33.08 -21.64 46.12
N ASP A 498 33.90 -21.18 45.16
CA ASP A 498 35.27 -20.69 45.40
C ASP A 498 35.97 -20.21 44.10
N GLY A 499 36.51 -18.98 44.13
CA GLY A 499 37.89 -18.66 43.68
C GLY A 499 38.30 -18.56 42.19
N GLN A 500 38.48 -17.30 41.74
CA GLN A 500 39.59 -16.77 40.90
C GLN A 500 39.67 -16.98 39.37
N LYS A 501 39.69 -15.82 38.67
CA LYS A 501 40.49 -15.37 37.50
C LYS A 501 40.73 -16.33 36.31
N ASP A 502 40.27 -15.97 35.10
CA ASP A 502 41.01 -15.20 34.09
C ASP A 502 40.24 -15.06 32.76
N GLN A 503 40.74 -14.14 31.92
CA GLN A 503 40.39 -13.74 30.55
C GLN A 503 39.76 -14.80 29.61
N THR A 504 38.75 -14.40 28.81
CA THR A 504 38.69 -14.45 27.32
C THR A 504 37.25 -14.42 26.76
N ASP A 505 37.12 -13.90 25.54
CA ASP A 505 36.06 -14.12 24.54
C ASP A 505 34.60 -13.74 24.84
N HIS A 506 34.20 -12.55 24.36
CA HIS A 506 32.79 -12.25 24.10
C HIS A 506 32.39 -12.73 22.70
N ARG A 507 31.88 -13.96 22.65
CA ARG A 507 31.05 -14.45 21.54
C ARG A 507 29.68 -13.76 21.61
N GLY A 508 29.27 -13.20 20.47
CA GLY A 508 27.95 -12.59 20.27
C GLY A 508 26.83 -13.62 20.45
N ALA A 509 25.81 -13.23 21.22
CA ALA A 509 24.57 -13.97 21.34
C ALA A 509 23.62 -13.56 20.20
N SER A 510 23.30 -14.51 19.33
CA SER A 510 22.21 -14.39 18.36
C SER A 510 20.89 -14.63 19.09
N ILE A 511 19.99 -13.64 19.07
CA ILE A 511 18.61 -13.79 19.53
C ILE A 511 17.78 -14.14 18.30
N ASN A 512 17.42 -15.41 18.15
CA ASN A 512 16.34 -15.82 17.26
C ASN A 512 15.03 -15.65 18.03
N LEU A 513 14.20 -14.70 17.62
CA LEU A 513 12.79 -14.66 18.01
C LEU A 513 12.02 -15.49 16.98
N VAL A 514 11.40 -16.56 17.46
CA VAL A 514 10.44 -17.40 16.73
C VAL A 514 9.09 -16.71 16.68
#